data_AF-A0A2T3FSR8-F1
#
_entry.id   AF-A0A2T3FSR8-F1
#
_cell.length_a   1.000
_cell.length_b   1.000
_cell.length_c   1.000
_cell.angle_alpha   90.00
_cell.angle_beta   90.00
_cell.angle_gamma   90.00
#
_symmetry.space_group_name_H-M   'P 1'
#
loop_
_entity.id
_entity.type
_entity.pdbx_description
1 polymer ?
#
loop_
_entity_poly.entity_id
_entity_poly.type
_entity_poly.pdbx_seq_one_letter_code
_entity_poly.pdbx_strand_id
1 'polypeptide(L)' 'MEDDQYLDEMLNKIIITKSQLEANEYIRLVKNYIYVTNKYTNLKKVDYLLLIDKIALSRDLPI' A
#
# COMPACT_ATOMS: atom_id res chain seq x y z
N MET A 1 1.05 -2.88 -19.72
CA MET A 1 0.29 -2.85 -18.47
C MET A 1 0.49 -1.44 -17.96
N GLU A 2 -0.53 -0.61 -17.88
CA GLU A 2 -0.34 0.74 -17.32
C GLU A 2 0.11 0.57 -15.87
N ASP A 3 1.28 1.12 -15.55
CA ASP A 3 1.78 1.22 -14.19
C ASP A 3 0.81 2.11 -13.41
N ASP A 4 0.31 1.61 -12.27
CA ASP A 4 -0.63 2.36 -11.45
C ASP A 4 0.16 3.39 -10.63
N GLN A 5 0.40 4.54 -11.25
CA GLN A 5 1.17 5.64 -10.68
C GLN A 5 0.68 6.04 -9.29
N TYR A 6 -0.64 5.99 -9.03
CA TYR A 6 -1.18 6.31 -7.72
C TYR A 6 -0.75 5.29 -6.66
N LEU A 7 -0.76 4.00 -7.00
CA LEU A 7 -0.27 2.95 -6.11
C LEU A 7 1.22 3.18 -5.78
N ASP A 8 2.05 3.43 -6.79
CA ASP A 8 3.49 3.64 -6.61
C ASP A 8 3.78 4.87 -5.73
N GLU A 9 3.07 5.98 -5.95
CA GLU A 9 3.17 7.18 -5.12
C GLU A 9 2.80 6.90 -3.66
N MET A 10 1.74 6.12 -3.42
CA MET A 10 1.30 5.78 -2.06
C MET A 10 2.28 4.84 -1.36
N LEU A 11 2.79 3.82 -2.07
CA LEU A 11 3.81 2.92 -1.52
C LEU A 11 5.09 3.69 -1.18
N ASN A 12 5.52 4.61 -2.03
CA ASN A 12 6.68 5.45 -1.76
C ASN A 12 6.45 6.35 -0.53
N LYS A 13 5.27 6.98 -0.40
CA LYS A 13 4.91 7.77 0.79
C LYS A 13 4.99 6.94 2.06
N ILE A 14 4.46 5.72 2.06
CA ILE A 14 4.58 4.82 3.22
C ILE A 14 6.06 4.63 3.58
N ILE A 15 6.95 4.42 2.61
CA ILE A 15 8.39 4.18 2.87
C ILE A 15 9.08 5.42 3.44
N ILE A 16 8.91 6.59 2.81
CA ILE A 16 9.71 7.79 3.11
C ILE A 16 9.19 8.60 4.30
N THR A 17 7.90 8.50 4.64
CA THR A 17 7.27 9.36 5.66
C THR A 17 7.77 9.03 7.06
N LYS A 18 8.49 9.97 7.69
CA LYS A 18 9.12 9.77 9.01
C LYS A 18 8.12 9.50 10.14
N SER A 19 6.92 10.07 10.07
CA SER A 19 5.87 9.87 11.08
C SER A 19 5.25 8.49 10.92
N GLN A 20 5.31 7.66 11.98
CA GLN A 20 4.66 6.35 11.98
C GLN A 20 3.13 6.45 11.82
N LEU A 21 2.51 7.42 12.50
CA LEU A 21 1.06 7.65 12.40
C LEU A 21 0.64 8.00 10.97
N GLU A 22 1.38 8.91 10.33
CA GLU A 22 1.07 9.34 8.97
C GLU A 22 1.32 8.21 7.95
N ALA A 23 2.40 7.46 8.11
CA ALA A 23 2.67 6.29 7.28
C ALA A 23 1.60 5.21 7.43
N ASN A 24 1.06 5.02 8.64
CA ASN A 24 -0.03 4.09 8.88
C ASN A 24 -1.34 4.53 8.19
N GLU A 25 -1.61 5.84 8.14
CA GLU A 25 -2.73 6.37 7.35
C GLU A 25 -2.56 6.09 5.85
N TYR A 26 -1.34 6.21 5.30
CA TYR A 26 -1.09 5.84 3.91
C TYR A 26 -1.30 4.33 3.67
N ILE A 27 -0.92 3.46 4.61
CA ILE A 27 -1.23 2.02 4.54
C ILE A 27 -2.74 1.81 4.46
N ARG A 28 -3.51 2.46 5.34
CA ARG A 28 -4.98 2.33 5.37
C ARG A 28 -5.60 2.77 4.04
N LEU A 29 -5.16 3.90 3.51
CA LEU A 29 -5.63 4.44 2.24
C LEU A 29 -5.32 3.50 1.06
N VAL A 30 -4.09 2.98 0.98
CA VAL A 30 -3.70 2.11 -0.13
C VAL A 30 -4.38 0.74 -0.06
N LYS A 31 -4.53 0.13 1.14
CA LYS A 31 -5.28 -1.12 1.30
C LYS A 31 -6.72 -0.96 0.84
N ASN A 32 -7.38 0.15 1.21
CA ASN A 32 -8.74 0.45 0.76
C ASN A 32 -8.82 0.65 -0.76
N TYR A 33 -7.86 1.36 -1.35
CA TYR A 33 -7.76 1.53 -2.80
C TYR A 33 -7.67 0.17 -3.53
N ILE A 34 -6.77 -0.72 -3.10
CA ILE A 34 -6.63 -2.07 -3.67
C ILE A 34 -7.94 -2.86 -3.57
N TYR A 35 -8.65 -2.75 -2.44
CA TYR A 35 -9.91 -3.47 -2.23
C TYR A 35 -11.00 -2.99 -3.20
N VAL A 36 -11.21 -1.68 -3.29
CA VAL A 36 -12.32 -1.07 -4.03
C VAL A 36 -12.06 -1.00 -5.54
N THR A 37 -10.81 -0.88 -5.98
CA THR A 37 -10.49 -0.73 -7.40
C THR A 37 -10.81 -1.98 -8.21
N ASN A 38 -11.34 -1.80 -9.43
CA ASN A 38 -11.57 -2.88 -10.39
C ASN A 38 -10.40 -3.06 -11.38
N LYS A 39 -9.31 -2.31 -11.21
CA LYS A 39 -8.11 -2.38 -12.06
C LYS A 39 -7.36 -3.71 -11.94
N TYR A 40 -7.56 -4.45 -10.86
CA TYR A 40 -6.78 -5.63 -10.53
C TYR A 40 -7.64 -6.87 -10.41
N THR A 41 -7.12 -8.00 -10.90
CA THR A 41 -7.67 -9.32 -10.58
C THR A 41 -7.52 -9.59 -9.08
N ASN A 42 -8.35 -10.48 -8.54
CA ASN A 42 -8.27 -10.86 -7.12
C ASN A 42 -6.87 -11.35 -6.73
N LEU A 43 -6.20 -12.12 -7.60
CA LEU A 43 -4.83 -12.56 -7.35
C LEU A 43 -3.87 -11.38 -7.23
N LYS A 44 -3.93 -10.43 -8.17
CA LYS A 44 -3.08 -9.24 -8.16
C LYS A 44 -3.36 -8.33 -6.96
N LYS A 45 -4.62 -8.27 -6.48
CA LYS A 45 -4.97 -7.59 -5.22
C LYS A 45 -4.27 -8.25 -4.03
N VAL A 46 -4.26 -9.58 -3.95
CA VAL A 46 -3.57 -10.31 -2.88
C VAL A 46 -2.06 -10.02 -2.91
N ASP A 47 -1.44 -10.04 -4.09
CA ASP A 47 -0.01 -9.72 -4.22
C ASP A 47 0.33 -8.31 -3.71
N TYR A 48 -0.50 -7.31 -4.04
CA TYR A 48 -0.30 -5.95 -3.53
C TYR A 48 -0.53 -5.83 -2.02
N LEU A 49 -1.54 -6.50 -1.47
CA LEU A 49 -1.77 -6.51 -0.03
C LEU A 49 -0.58 -7.12 0.72
N LEU A 50 -0.03 -8.22 0.23
CA LEU A 50 1.17 -8.84 0.78
C LEU A 50 2.41 -7.92 0.68
N LEU A 51 2.54 -7.16 -0.41
CA LEU A 51 3.60 -6.16 -0.54
C LEU A 51 3.46 -5.05 0.50
N ILE A 52 2.25 -4.53 0.69
CA ILE A 52 1.96 -3.49 1.69
C ILE A 52 2.30 -3.99 3.10
N ASP A 53 1.91 -5.22 3.44
CA ASP A 53 2.21 -5.82 4.75
C ASP A 53 3.72 -5.99 4.97
N LYS A 54 4.48 -6.38 3.94
CA LYS A 54 5.95 -6.43 4.02
C LYS A 54 6.57 -5.06 4.28
N ILE A 55 6.05 -4.01 3.63
CA ILE A 55 6.50 -2.63 3.87
C ILE A 55 6.16 -2.21 5.31
N ALA A 56 4.95 -2.51 5.79
CA ALA A 56 4.53 -2.22 7.16
C ALA A 56 5.46 -2.89 8.18
N LEU A 57 5.74 -4.19 8.02
CA LEU A 57 6.68 -4.95 8.85
C LEU A 57 8.08 -4.33 8.84
N SER A 58 8.60 -3.93 7.67
CA SER A 58 9.93 -3.35 7.57
C SER A 58 10.09 -2.01 8.30
N ARG A 59 8.98 -1.39 8.70
CA ARG A 59 8.92 -0.08 9.37
C ARG A 59 8.34 -0.15 10.78
N ASP A 60 8.15 -1.37 11.31
CA ASP A 60 7.50 -1.63 12.59
C ASP A 60 6.12 -0.93 12.72
N LEU A 61 5.36 -0.89 11.62
CA LEU A 61 4.01 -0.32 11.58
C LEU A 61 2.97 -1.41 11.92
N PRO A 62 1.84 -1.04 12.55
CA PRO A 62 0.73 -1.97 12.77
C PRO A 62 0.12 -2.43 11.43
N ILE A 63 -0.34 -3.69 11.39
CA ILE A 63 -0.83 -4.38 10.17
C ILE A 63 -2.34 -4.59 10.22
#